data_AF-A0A5C7LPK6-F1
#
_entry.id   AF-A0A5C7LPK6-F1
#
_cell.length_a   1.000
_cell.length_b   1.000
_cell.length_c   1.000
_cell.angle_alpha   90.00
_cell.angle_beta   90.00
_cell.angle_gamma   90.00
#
_symmetry.space_group_name_H-M   'P 1'
#
loop_
_entity.id
_entity.type
_entity.pdbx_description
1 polymer ?
#
loop_
_entity_poly.entity_id
_entity_poly.type
_entity_poly.pdbx_seq_one_letter_code
_entity_poly.pdbx_strand_id
1 'polypeptide(L)'
;MREVDIDEIESTKFTGPTPTELSKKANQQMSDFSSLLESLSKLKDKKKRLWQLIFENAVTDRQNAYVAFVDLYSQVHSSHEKHAIHGQNLSKYLERMGKATDQLLKLAELVAAAEEKETPEEEDDGETSQDNNDIYSAIQNRKANN
;
A
#
# COMPACT_ATOMS: atom_id res chain seq x y z
N MET A 1 12.26 26.87 43.03
CA MET A 1 12.02 27.12 41.60
C MET A 1 13.18 26.43 40.88
N ARG A 2 12.95 25.34 40.14
CA ARG A 2 14.04 24.74 39.35
C ARG A 2 14.30 25.66 38.17
N GLU A 3 15.55 26.04 37.95
CA GLU A 3 15.98 26.65 36.70
C GLU A 3 15.69 25.64 35.60
N VAL A 4 14.93 26.07 34.59
CA VAL A 4 14.61 25.22 33.43
C VAL A 4 15.80 25.33 32.49
N ASP A 5 16.52 24.22 32.30
CA ASP A 5 17.66 24.16 31.40
C ASP A 5 17.17 24.37 29.96
N ILE A 6 17.75 25.36 29.27
CA ILE A 6 17.36 25.73 27.89
C ILE A 6 17.60 24.55 26.94
N ASP A 7 18.64 23.74 27.21
CA ASP A 7 18.99 22.54 26.46
C ASP A 7 17.92 21.43 26.60
N GLU A 8 17.23 21.36 27.75
CA GLU A 8 16.15 20.39 27.99
C GLU A 8 14.90 20.78 27.18
N ILE A 9 14.63 22.08 27.01
CA ILE A 9 13.53 22.61 26.19
C ILE A 9 13.79 22.33 24.70
N GLU A 10 15.01 22.55 24.19
CA GLU A 10 15.34 22.27 22.79
C GLU A 10 15.22 20.79 22.43
N SER A 11 15.53 19.88 23.37
CA SER A 11 15.41 18.43 23.17
C SER A 11 13.97 17.92 22.96
N THR A 12 12.98 18.71 23.38
CA THR A 12 11.55 18.36 23.28
C THR A 12 10.83 19.00 22.10
N LYS A 13 11.55 19.79 21.28
CA LYS A 13 10.96 20.50 20.16
C LYS A 13 10.64 19.50 19.04
N PHE A 14 9.36 19.41 18.68
CA PHE A 14 8.92 18.52 17.61
C PHE A 14 9.54 18.93 16.27
N THR A 15 10.44 18.10 15.74
CA THR A 15 11.05 18.27 14.40
C THR A 15 10.35 17.36 13.40
N GLY A 16 9.24 17.82 12.84
CA GLY A 16 8.53 17.13 11.75
C GLY A 16 8.90 17.68 10.37
N PRO A 17 8.62 16.92 9.29
CA PRO A 17 8.69 17.44 7.93
C PRO A 17 7.79 18.66 7.75
N THR A 18 8.29 19.64 7.02
CA THR A 18 7.54 20.83 6.64
C THR A 18 6.38 20.48 5.71
N PRO A 19 5.33 21.32 5.62
CA PRO A 19 4.25 21.14 4.65
C PRO A 19 4.74 20.96 3.21
N THR A 20 5.80 21.66 2.82
CA THR A 20 6.41 21.54 1.49
C THR A 20 7.07 20.18 1.27
N GLU A 21 7.82 19.68 2.25
CA GLU A 21 8.44 18.34 2.18
C GLU A 21 7.39 17.23 2.15
N LEU A 22 6.30 17.38 2.92
CA LEU A 22 5.17 16.46 2.89
C LEU A 22 4.52 16.41 1.51
N SER A 23 4.23 17.57 0.90
CA SER A 23 3.66 17.63 -0.45
C SER A 23 4.59 17.05 -1.50
N LYS A 24 5.91 17.29 -1.39
CA LYS A 24 6.90 16.67 -2.28
C LYS A 24 6.87 15.14 -2.16
N LYS A 25 6.83 14.62 -0.93
CA LYS A 25 6.74 13.18 -0.67
C LYS A 25 5.44 12.58 -1.20
N ALA A 26 4.30 13.24 -0.97
CA ALA A 26 3.00 12.80 -1.48
C ALA A 26 2.99 12.72 -3.01
N ASN A 27 3.51 13.74 -3.70
CA ASN A 27 3.62 13.74 -5.16
C ASN A 27 4.53 12.62 -5.68
N GLN A 28 5.66 12.37 -5.01
CA GLN A 28 6.53 11.24 -5.36
C GLN A 28 5.78 9.92 -5.22
N GLN A 29 5.07 9.70 -4.11
CA GLN A 29 4.26 8.51 -3.88
C GLN A 29 3.19 8.32 -4.97
N MET A 30 2.52 9.40 -5.39
CA MET A 30 1.52 9.36 -6.47
C MET A 30 2.13 9.00 -7.82
N SER A 31 3.33 9.53 -8.11
CA SER A 31 4.07 9.20 -9.33
C SER A 31 4.48 7.72 -9.33
N ASP A 32 5.09 7.25 -8.24
CA ASP A 32 5.55 5.87 -8.11
C ASP A 32 4.39 4.88 -8.24
N PHE A 33 3.27 5.19 -7.60
CA PHE A 33 2.06 4.35 -7.70
C PHE A 33 1.48 4.35 -9.12
N SER A 34 1.49 5.49 -9.80
CA SER A 34 1.05 5.56 -11.20
C SER A 34 1.93 4.69 -12.09
N SER A 35 3.25 4.76 -11.94
CA SER A 35 4.19 3.91 -12.67
C SER A 35 3.96 2.42 -12.40
N LEU A 36 3.67 2.04 -11.16
CA LEU A 36 3.32 0.66 -10.79
C LEU A 36 2.04 0.17 -11.49
N LEU A 37 1.01 1.01 -11.57
CA LEU A 37 -0.22 0.61 -12.27
C LEU A 37 -0.01 0.50 -13.78
N GLU A 38 0.85 1.31 -14.36
CA GLU A 38 1.16 1.23 -15.79
C GLU A 38 1.91 -0.05 -16.15
N SER A 39 2.71 -0.63 -15.24
CA SER A 39 3.34 -1.93 -15.48
C SER A 39 2.36 -3.12 -15.49
N LEU A 40 1.12 -2.94 -15.02
CA LEU A 40 0.08 -3.98 -15.04
C LEU A 40 -0.67 -3.99 -16.38
N SER A 41 -0.20 -4.76 -17.35
CA SER A 41 -0.70 -4.82 -18.72
C SER A 41 -2.11 -5.41 -18.87
N LYS A 42 -2.48 -6.40 -18.05
CA LYS A 42 -3.77 -7.11 -18.07
C LYS A 42 -4.86 -6.36 -17.28
N LEU A 43 -4.48 -5.35 -16.49
CA LEU A 43 -5.41 -4.56 -15.68
C LEU A 43 -6.14 -3.50 -16.52
N LYS A 44 -7.48 -3.47 -16.44
CA LYS A 44 -8.30 -2.48 -17.17
C LYS A 44 -8.01 -1.05 -16.73
N ASP A 45 -7.91 -0.12 -17.68
CA ASP A 45 -7.64 1.32 -17.44
C ASP A 45 -8.63 1.97 -16.46
N LYS A 46 -9.92 1.64 -16.55
CA LYS A 46 -10.93 2.16 -15.60
C LYS A 46 -10.63 1.76 -14.17
N LYS A 47 -10.07 0.56 -13.96
CA LYS A 47 -9.70 0.05 -12.64
C LYS A 47 -8.42 0.72 -12.15
N LYS A 48 -7.42 0.88 -13.04
CA LYS A 48 -6.21 1.66 -12.75
C LYS A 48 -6.55 3.08 -12.29
N ARG A 49 -7.43 3.76 -13.03
CA ARG A 49 -7.87 5.12 -12.69
C ARG A 49 -8.58 5.19 -11.33
N LEU A 50 -9.45 4.23 -11.03
CA LEU A 50 -10.12 4.17 -9.73
C LEU A 50 -9.11 3.99 -8.60
N TRP A 51 -8.13 3.11 -8.78
CA TRP A 51 -7.08 2.86 -7.80
C TRP A 51 -6.19 4.08 -7.57
N GLN A 52 -5.85 4.83 -8.62
CA GLN A 52 -5.14 6.12 -8.49
C GLN A 52 -5.93 7.11 -7.64
N LEU A 53 -7.23 7.26 -7.88
CA LEU A 53 -8.07 8.19 -7.11
C LEU A 53 -8.17 7.80 -5.63
N ILE A 54 -8.28 6.50 -5.34
CA ILE A 54 -8.29 5.99 -3.96
C ILE A 54 -6.95 6.25 -3.28
N PHE A 55 -5.83 6.00 -3.97
CA PHE A 55 -4.50 6.26 -3.46
C PHE A 55 -4.27 7.74 -3.19
N GLU A 56 -4.64 8.60 -4.14
CA GLU A 56 -4.54 10.06 -4.03
C GLU A 56 -5.32 10.56 -2.81
N ASN A 57 -6.56 10.09 -2.62
CA ASN A 57 -7.37 10.44 -1.47
C ASN A 57 -6.72 9.97 -0.16
N ALA A 58 -6.28 8.72 -0.07
CA ALA A 58 -5.66 8.18 1.14
C ALA A 58 -4.36 8.93 1.53
N VAL A 59 -3.48 9.22 0.56
CA VAL A 59 -2.25 9.98 0.80
C VAL A 59 -2.57 11.40 1.26
N THR A 60 -3.49 12.08 0.57
CA THR A 60 -3.89 13.46 0.87
C THR A 60 -4.53 13.56 2.25
N ASP A 61 -5.45 12.65 2.59
CA ASP A 61 -6.13 12.65 3.89
C ASP A 61 -5.16 12.37 5.04
N ARG A 62 -4.21 11.46 4.83
CA ARG A 62 -3.14 11.20 5.81
C ARG A 62 -2.26 12.44 6.02
N GLN A 63 -1.89 13.13 4.95
CA GLN A 63 -1.10 14.37 5.03
C GLN A 63 -1.88 15.46 5.77
N ASN A 64 -3.14 15.69 5.43
CA ASN A 64 -3.97 16.70 6.06
C ASN A 64 -4.18 16.43 7.56
N ALA A 65 -4.44 15.17 7.92
CA ALA A 65 -4.56 14.77 9.32
C ALA A 65 -3.24 14.94 10.08
N TYR A 66 -2.10 14.65 9.45
CA TYR A 66 -0.78 14.88 10.03
C TYR A 66 -0.51 16.36 10.30
N VAL A 67 -0.77 17.24 9.32
CA VAL A 67 -0.57 18.69 9.49
C VAL A 67 -1.42 19.23 10.64
N ALA A 68 -2.70 18.85 10.70
CA ALA A 68 -3.58 19.26 11.80
C ALA A 68 -3.16 18.68 13.16
N PHE A 69 -2.64 17.44 13.17
CA PHE A 69 -2.08 16.83 14.37
C PHE A 69 -0.87 17.60 14.88
N VAL A 70 0.09 17.91 14.02
CA VAL A 70 1.32 18.61 14.41
C VAL A 70 1.03 20.01 14.92
N ASP A 71 0.14 20.75 14.24
CA ASP A 71 -0.28 22.07 14.68
C ASP A 71 -0.91 22.03 16.08
N LEU A 72 -1.90 21.14 16.29
CA LEU A 72 -2.54 21.01 17.60
C LEU A 72 -1.58 20.48 18.67
N TYR A 73 -0.71 19.53 18.33
CA TYR A 73 0.28 18.98 19.23
C TYR A 73 1.24 20.07 19.72
N SER A 74 1.70 20.95 18.81
CA SER A 74 2.58 22.08 19.15
C SER A 74 1.98 23.04 20.19
N GLN A 75 0.64 23.11 20.28
CA GLN A 75 -0.06 23.97 21.23
C GLN A 75 -0.35 23.26 22.56
N VAL A 76 -0.47 21.94 22.53
CA VAL A 76 -0.94 21.09 23.62
C VAL A 76 0.22 20.46 24.41
N HIS A 77 1.34 20.15 23.74
CA HIS A 77 2.47 19.49 24.37
C HIS A 77 2.94 20.27 25.60
N SER A 78 3.29 19.55 26.65
CA SER A 78 3.73 20.10 27.93
C SER A 78 2.65 20.86 28.74
N SER A 79 1.38 20.85 28.33
CA SER A 79 0.26 21.43 29.09
C SER A 79 -0.82 20.41 29.42
N HIS A 80 -0.87 19.97 30.68
CA HIS A 80 -1.87 19.00 31.17
C HIS A 80 -3.31 19.48 30.97
N GLU A 81 -3.58 20.77 31.21
CA GLU A 81 -4.90 21.37 31.02
C GLU A 81 -5.34 21.32 29.55
N LYS A 82 -4.46 21.72 28.63
CA LYS A 82 -4.74 21.64 27.19
C LYS A 82 -4.86 20.20 26.71
N HIS A 83 -4.10 19.27 27.28
CA HIS A 83 -4.23 17.84 27.01
C HIS A 83 -5.62 17.32 27.41
N ALA A 84 -6.18 17.76 28.54
CA ALA A 84 -7.52 17.37 28.96
C ALA A 84 -8.61 17.86 27.98
N ILE A 85 -8.44 19.04 27.40
CA ILE A 85 -9.42 19.65 26.46
C ILE A 85 -9.24 19.11 25.03
N HIS A 86 -8.02 19.04 24.54
CA HIS A 86 -7.71 18.78 23.14
C HIS A 86 -7.21 17.36 22.85
N GLY A 87 -6.94 16.55 23.87
CA GLY A 87 -6.44 15.18 23.72
C GLY A 87 -7.34 14.32 22.82
N GLN A 88 -8.66 14.46 22.95
CA GLN A 88 -9.59 13.72 22.09
C GLN A 88 -9.47 14.13 20.61
N ASN A 89 -9.15 15.39 20.31
CA ASN A 89 -8.95 15.83 18.93
C ASN A 89 -7.64 15.32 18.36
N LEU A 90 -6.56 15.26 19.16
CA LEU A 90 -5.31 14.60 18.77
C LEU A 90 -5.55 13.13 18.41
N SER A 91 -6.30 12.38 19.25
CA SER A 91 -6.67 11.00 18.96
C SER A 91 -7.45 10.86 17.65
N LYS A 92 -8.42 11.75 17.38
CA LYS A 92 -9.18 11.74 16.12
C LYS A 92 -8.29 11.91 14.89
N TYR A 93 -7.24 12.74 14.95
CA TYR A 93 -6.31 12.88 13.82
C TYR A 93 -5.46 11.62 13.63
N LEU A 94 -5.00 10.98 14.72
CA LEU A 94 -4.32 9.68 14.66
C LEU A 94 -5.21 8.59 14.07
N GLU A 95 -6.47 8.52 14.48
CA GLU A 95 -7.45 7.58 13.93
C GLU A 95 -7.71 7.81 12.43
N ARG A 96 -7.79 9.07 11.98
CA ARG A 96 -7.92 9.40 10.55
C ARG A 96 -6.70 8.95 9.75
N MET A 97 -5.49 9.16 10.29
CA MET A 97 -4.26 8.63 9.68
C MET A 97 -4.26 7.10 9.64
N GLY A 98 -4.80 6.44 10.67
CA GLY A 98 -5.01 4.99 10.72
C GLY A 98 -5.92 4.51 9.59
N LYS A 99 -7.09 5.13 9.42
CA LYS A 99 -8.04 4.80 8.34
C LYS A 99 -7.44 4.95 6.94
N ALA A 100 -6.67 6.01 6.71
CA ALA A 100 -5.95 6.18 5.46
C ALA A 100 -4.91 5.07 5.24
N THR A 101 -4.26 4.60 6.31
CA THR A 101 -3.33 3.46 6.25
C THR A 101 -4.07 2.17 5.89
N ASP A 102 -5.24 1.92 6.46
CA ASP A 102 -6.07 0.76 6.10
C ASP A 102 -6.47 0.76 4.63
N GLN A 103 -6.81 1.94 4.07
CA GLN A 103 -7.10 2.08 2.64
C GLN A 103 -5.88 1.74 1.77
N LEU A 104 -4.69 2.20 2.16
CA LEU A 104 -3.44 1.90 1.46
C LEU A 104 -3.10 0.40 1.52
N LEU A 105 -3.27 -0.24 2.68
CA LEU A 105 -3.09 -1.69 2.82
C LEU A 105 -4.06 -2.45 1.92
N LYS A 106 -5.34 -2.04 1.90
CA LYS A 106 -6.33 -2.68 1.04
C LYS A 106 -5.97 -2.54 -0.44
N LEU A 107 -5.44 -1.39 -0.83
CA LEU A 107 -4.99 -1.16 -2.20
C LEU A 107 -3.77 -2.02 -2.55
N ALA A 108 -2.84 -2.19 -1.61
CA ALA A 108 -1.67 -3.05 -1.78
C ALA A 108 -2.10 -4.51 -2.02
N GLU A 109 -3.06 -5.04 -1.25
CA GLU A 109 -3.64 -6.38 -1.48
C GLU A 109 -4.24 -6.51 -2.89
N LEU A 110 -4.97 -5.49 -3.35
CA LEU A 110 -5.60 -5.50 -4.66
C LEU A 110 -4.58 -5.48 -5.80
N VAL A 111 -3.48 -4.73 -5.62
CA VAL A 111 -2.38 -4.65 -6.58
C VAL A 111 -1.60 -5.96 -6.62
N ALA A 112 -1.24 -6.54 -5.47
CA ALA A 112 -0.58 -7.85 -5.41
C ALA A 112 -1.41 -8.93 -6.13
N ALA A 113 -2.72 -8.96 -5.89
CA ALA A 113 -3.62 -9.89 -6.58
C ALA A 113 -3.79 -9.60 -8.10
N ALA A 114 -3.39 -8.42 -8.57
CA ALA A 114 -3.32 -8.11 -10.00
C ALA A 114 -1.97 -8.52 -10.60
N GLU A 115 -0.88 -8.36 -9.84
CA GLU A 115 0.46 -8.84 -10.22
C GLU A 115 0.49 -10.37 -10.39
N GLU A 116 -0.15 -11.13 -9.49
CA GLU A 116 -0.29 -12.59 -9.62
C GLU A 116 -1.02 -13.02 -10.91
N LYS A 117 -1.83 -12.13 -11.49
CA LYS A 117 -2.53 -12.39 -12.76
C LYS A 117 -1.71 -11.98 -13.98
N GLU A 118 -0.66 -11.17 -13.80
CA GLU A 118 0.28 -10.81 -14.86
C GLU A 118 1.16 -12.00 -15.22
N THR A 119 1.60 -12.78 -14.23
CA THR A 119 2.30 -14.05 -14.48
C THR A 119 1.45 -14.94 -15.39
N PRO A 120 1.97 -15.40 -16.54
CA PRO A 120 1.35 -16.51 -17.26
C PRO A 120 1.17 -17.63 -16.24
N GLU A 121 -0.01 -18.25 -16.22
CA GLU A 121 -0.11 -19.59 -15.66
C GLU A 121 1.00 -20.36 -16.37
N GLU A 122 2.02 -20.83 -15.63
CA GLU A 122 2.87 -21.89 -16.16
C GLU A 122 1.86 -22.97 -16.56
N GLU A 123 1.70 -23.16 -17.86
CA GLU A 123 1.06 -24.35 -18.37
C GLU A 123 1.82 -25.48 -17.69
N ASP A 124 1.19 -26.08 -16.69
CA ASP A 124 1.53 -27.40 -16.21
C ASP A 124 1.43 -28.27 -17.45
N ASP A 125 2.55 -28.36 -18.15
CA ASP A 125 2.85 -29.30 -19.22
C ASP A 125 2.88 -30.67 -18.53
N GLY A 126 1.71 -31.06 -18.00
CA GLY A 126 1.38 -32.38 -17.55
C GLY A 126 1.41 -33.25 -18.80
N GLU A 127 2.63 -33.70 -19.09
CA GLU A 127 3.01 -34.73 -20.05
C GLU A 127 1.80 -35.28 -20.80
N THR A 128 1.61 -34.81 -22.03
CA THR A 128 0.86 -35.57 -23.02
C THR A 128 1.43 -36.98 -23.00
N SER A 129 0.67 -37.92 -22.45
CA SER A 129 0.97 -39.35 -22.48
C SER A 129 0.74 -39.85 -23.91
N GLN A 130 1.55 -39.38 -24.85
CA GLN A 130 1.70 -39.93 -26.19
C GLN A 130 2.61 -41.14 -26.09
N ASP A 131 2.11 -42.24 -25.51
CA ASP A 131 2.80 -43.54 -25.61
C ASP A 131 1.87 -44.76 -25.46
N ASN A 132 0.56 -44.58 -25.71
CA ASN A 132 -0.40 -45.70 -25.65
C ASN A 132 -0.92 -46.19 -27.02
N ASN A 133 -0.47 -45.59 -28.14
CA ASN A 133 -0.96 -45.98 -29.47
C ASN A 133 -0.12 -47.06 -30.18
N ASP A 134 1.06 -47.41 -29.67
CA ASP A 134 1.93 -48.43 -30.29
C ASP A 134 1.68 -49.86 -29.81
N ILE A 135 1.00 -50.05 -28.67
CA ILE A 135 0.73 -51.39 -28.16
C ILE A 135 -0.45 -52.04 -28.89
N TYR A 136 -1.49 -51.28 -29.23
CA TYR A 136 -2.68 -51.82 -29.91
C TYR A 136 -2.38 -52.29 -31.33
N SER A 137 -1.52 -51.59 -32.07
CA SER A 137 -1.05 -51.97 -33.40
C SER A 137 -0.11 -53.19 -33.36
N ALA A 138 0.75 -53.30 -32.35
CA ALA A 138 1.65 -54.44 -32.17
C ALA A 138 0.94 -55.77 -31.82
N ILE A 139 -0.23 -55.71 -31.18
CA ILE A 139 -1.03 -56.91 -30.85
C ILE A 139 -1.80 -57.43 -32.07
N GLN A 140 -2.27 -56.53 -32.95
CA GLN A 140 -2.97 -56.93 -34.18
C GLN A 140 -2.02 -57.60 -35.18
N ASN A 141 -0.79 -57.12 -35.31
CA ASN A 141 0.21 -57.74 -36.19
C ASN A 141 0.70 -59.11 -35.70
N ARG A 142 0.67 -59.38 -34.39
CA ARG A 142 1.04 -60.71 -33.85
C ARG A 142 -0.04 -61.77 -34.03
N LYS A 143 -1.32 -61.38 -34.15
CA LYS A 143 -2.42 -62.33 -34.43
C LYS A 143 -2.56 -62.69 -35.91
N ALA A 144 -2.00 -61.90 -36.82
CA ALA A 144 -2.05 -62.17 -38.26
C ALA A 144 -0.95 -63.13 -38.76
N ASN A 145 0.08 -63.40 -37.94
CA ASN A 145 1.27 -64.18 -38.32
C ASN A 145 1.42 -65.54 -37.61
N ASN A 146 0.34 -66.07 -37.01
CA ASN A 146 0.30 -67.43 -36.44
C ASN A 146 -0.86 -68.22 -37.02
#